data_AF-A0A9D6VUP8-F1
#
_entry.id   AF-A0A9D6VUP8-F1
#
_cell.length_a   1.000
_cell.length_b   1.000
_cell.length_c   1.000
_cell.angle_alpha   90.00
_cell.angle_beta   90.00
_cell.angle_gamma   90.00
#
_symmetry.space_group_name_H-M   'P 1'
#
loop_
_entity.id
_entity.type
_entity.pdbx_description
1 polymer ?
#
loop_
_entity_poly.entity_id
_entity_poly.type
_entity_poly.pdbx_seq_one_letter_code
_entity_poly.pdbx_strand_id
1 'polypeptide(L)'
;MPNTFKRPESVLVLVYTAAGEVLMLRRRQPDDFWQSVTGSLEWDETPEQAARRELFEETGVTADAGLIDCHTTHHFPILPAWRARYAPDVTENVEHVFRIAFAARPAIRLDLAEHLEYRWLDRAAAADLATSHTNRDAIRAYVS
;
A
#
# COMPACT_ATOMS: atom_id res chain seq x y z
N MET A 1 11.68 11.45 23.09
CA MET A 1 12.31 11.92 21.83
C MET A 1 11.39 11.46 20.71
N PRO A 2 10.91 12.33 19.80
CA PRO A 2 10.24 11.82 18.61
C PRO A 2 11.22 10.92 17.87
N ASN A 3 10.81 9.71 17.53
CA ASN A 3 11.68 8.77 16.86
C ASN A 3 11.97 9.35 15.47
N THR A 4 13.24 9.69 15.20
CA THR A 4 13.63 10.37 13.95
C THR A 4 13.57 9.44 12.74
N PHE A 5 13.50 8.12 12.98
CA PHE A 5 13.47 7.09 11.95
C PHE A 5 12.06 6.52 11.76
N LYS A 6 11.76 6.15 10.51
CA LYS A 6 10.61 5.32 10.17
C LYS A 6 10.69 3.97 10.89
N ARG A 7 9.54 3.48 11.34
CA ARG A 7 9.40 2.09 11.80
C ARG A 7 9.58 1.16 10.59
N PRO A 8 10.35 0.06 10.70
CA PRO A 8 10.54 -0.91 9.62
C PRO A 8 9.36 -1.86 9.44
N GLU A 9 8.15 -1.32 9.60
CA GLU A 9 6.91 -2.01 9.35
C GLU A 9 6.08 -1.11 8.44
N SER A 10 5.42 -1.72 7.46
CA SER A 10 4.50 -1.05 6.56
C SER A 10 3.24 -1.86 6.36
N VAL A 11 2.25 -1.23 5.76
CA VAL A 11 1.03 -1.87 5.27
C VAL A 11 1.02 -1.86 3.75
N LEU A 12 0.35 -2.85 3.17
CA LEU A 12 -0.07 -2.88 1.77
C LEU A 12 -1.58 -3.10 1.75
N VAL A 13 -2.34 -2.14 1.21
CA VAL A 13 -3.80 -2.24 1.15
C VAL A 13 -4.25 -2.41 -0.30
N LEU A 14 -4.75 -3.60 -0.62
CA LEU A 14 -5.35 -3.90 -1.91
C LEU A 14 -6.77 -3.33 -1.96
N VAL A 15 -6.97 -2.28 -2.75
CA VAL A 15 -8.29 -1.67 -2.98
C VAL A 15 -8.82 -2.18 -4.32
N TYR A 16 -9.95 -2.89 -4.29
CA TYR A 16 -10.51 -3.49 -5.50
C TYR A 16 -12.04 -3.45 -5.54
N THR A 17 -12.62 -3.66 -6.71
CA THR A 17 -14.07 -3.77 -6.89
C THR A 17 -14.53 -5.21 -6.96
N ALA A 18 -15.84 -5.45 -6.78
CA ALA A 18 -16.47 -6.76 -6.97
C ALA A 18 -16.34 -7.29 -8.42
N ALA A 19 -15.97 -6.43 -9.38
CA ALA A 19 -15.64 -6.82 -10.76
C ALA A 19 -14.17 -7.23 -10.95
N GLY A 20 -13.37 -7.27 -9.87
CA GLY A 20 -11.95 -7.65 -9.92
C GLY A 20 -11.04 -6.53 -10.41
N GLU A 21 -11.51 -5.28 -10.44
CA GLU A 21 -10.70 -4.13 -10.82
C GLU A 21 -9.91 -3.62 -9.61
N VAL A 22 -8.61 -3.43 -9.75
CA VAL A 22 -7.68 -3.02 -8.71
C VAL A 22 -7.29 -1.56 -8.92
N LEU A 23 -7.28 -0.79 -7.83
CA LEU A 23 -6.71 0.55 -7.82
C LEU A 23 -5.19 0.48 -7.75
N MET A 24 -4.53 1.06 -8.75
CA MET A 24 -3.09 1.25 -8.81
C MET A 24 -2.77 2.74 -8.77
N LEU A 25 -1.81 3.13 -7.94
CA LEU A 25 -1.32 4.48 -7.74
C LEU A 25 0.10 4.60 -8.28
N ARG A 26 0.37 5.70 -9.00
CA ARG A 26 1.71 6.02 -9.50
C ARG A 26 2.39 6.98 -8.54
N ARG A 27 3.50 6.57 -7.94
CA ARG A 27 4.26 7.43 -7.02
C ARG A 27 4.77 8.68 -7.73
N ARG A 28 5.00 9.73 -6.95
CA ARG A 28 5.70 10.94 -7.41
C ARG A 28 7.21 10.76 -7.43
N GLN A 29 7.75 9.98 -6.51
CA GLN A 29 9.17 9.63 -6.45
C GLN A 29 9.38 8.21 -5.91
N PRO A 30 10.05 7.32 -6.67
CA PRO A 30 10.36 7.46 -8.09
C PRO A 30 9.08 7.43 -8.95
N ASP A 31 9.05 8.16 -10.07
CA ASP A 31 7.82 8.40 -10.84
C ASP A 31 7.46 7.27 -11.81
N ASP A 32 8.24 6.20 -11.90
CA ASP A 32 7.95 4.97 -12.64
C ASP A 32 7.35 3.86 -11.75
N PHE A 33 7.18 4.15 -10.45
CA PHE A 33 6.76 3.17 -9.48
C PHE A 33 5.24 3.14 -9.31
N TRP A 34 4.65 1.99 -9.63
CA TRP A 34 3.22 1.72 -9.48
C TRP A 34 2.97 0.69 -8.38
N GLN A 35 1.96 0.97 -7.56
CA GLN A 35 1.66 0.18 -6.38
C GLN A 35 0.18 0.32 -5.97
N SER A 36 -0.29 -0.54 -5.09
CA SER A 36 -1.47 -0.30 -4.27
C SER A 36 -1.15 0.71 -3.16
N VAL A 37 -2.11 0.98 -2.27
CA VAL A 37 -1.89 1.88 -1.12
C VAL A 37 -0.84 1.26 -0.19
N THR A 38 0.14 2.04 0.24
CA THR A 38 1.16 1.58 1.19
C THR A 38 1.58 2.67 2.13
N GLY A 39 1.98 2.32 3.36
CA GLY A 39 2.68 3.29 4.18
C GLY A 39 3.31 2.68 5.41
N SER A 40 4.22 3.43 6.01
CA SER A 40 4.94 2.97 7.21
C SER A 40 4.03 3.09 8.42
N LEU A 41 4.14 2.14 9.34
CA LEU A 41 3.50 2.27 10.64
C LEU A 41 4.14 3.43 11.42
N GLU A 42 3.31 4.21 12.09
CA GLU A 42 3.73 5.03 13.22
C GLU A 42 4.08 4.13 14.43
N TRP A 43 4.78 4.69 15.41
CA TRP A 43 5.31 3.90 16.53
C TRP A 43 4.25 3.47 17.54
N ASP A 44 3.14 4.17 17.59
CA ASP A 44 2.02 4.00 18.51
C ASP A 44 0.74 3.46 17.84
N GLU A 45 0.83 3.04 16.57
CA GLU A 45 -0.29 2.44 15.84
C GLU A 45 -0.11 0.95 15.54
N THR A 46 -1.24 0.25 15.42
CA THR A 46 -1.33 -1.12 14.92
C THR A 46 -1.28 -1.14 13.39
N PRO A 47 -0.96 -2.29 12.77
CA PRO A 47 -1.04 -2.43 11.32
C PRO A 47 -2.43 -2.08 10.75
N GLU A 48 -3.51 -2.44 11.43
CA GLU A 48 -4.86 -2.10 10.97
C GLU A 48 -5.13 -0.59 11.02
N GLN A 49 -4.66 0.10 12.07
CA GLN A 49 -4.77 1.56 12.18
C GLN A 49 -4.00 2.26 11.05
N ALA A 50 -2.77 1.82 10.78
CA ALA A 50 -1.96 2.30 9.67
C ALA A 50 -2.66 2.09 8.31
N ALA A 51 -3.19 0.88 8.07
CA ALA A 51 -3.91 0.57 6.83
C ALA A 51 -5.14 1.47 6.62
N ARG A 52 -5.90 1.76 7.68
CA ARG A 52 -7.05 2.68 7.61
C ARG A 52 -6.61 4.13 7.36
N ARG A 53 -5.55 4.58 8.03
CA ARG A 53 -4.98 5.92 7.88
C ARG A 53 -4.44 6.14 6.47
N GLU A 54 -3.57 5.26 5.99
CA GLU A 54 -2.96 5.35 4.66
C GLU A 54 -4.01 5.26 3.54
N LEU A 55 -5.02 4.39 3.68
CA LEU A 55 -6.14 4.34 2.74
C LEU A 55 -6.82 5.72 2.62
N PHE A 56 -7.09 6.36 3.75
CA PHE A 56 -7.74 7.67 3.75
C PHE A 56 -6.82 8.79 3.28
N GLU A 57 -5.57 8.81 3.70
CA GLU A 57 -4.59 9.84 3.34
C GLU A 57 -4.29 9.81 1.83
N GLU A 58 -3.97 8.64 1.28
CA GLU A 58 -3.56 8.53 -0.12
C GLU A 58 -4.73 8.61 -1.12
N THR A 59 -5.94 8.20 -0.72
CA THR A 59 -7.07 8.04 -1.65
C THR A 59 -8.36 8.74 -1.26
N GLY A 60 -8.48 9.22 0.00
CA GLY A 60 -9.72 9.78 0.55
C GLY A 60 -10.82 8.76 0.84
N VAL A 61 -10.55 7.47 0.65
CA VAL A 61 -11.51 6.38 0.88
C VAL A 61 -11.52 5.98 2.36
N THR A 62 -12.71 5.74 2.91
CA THR A 62 -12.84 5.19 4.26
C THR A 62 -12.94 3.67 4.23
N ALA A 63 -12.50 3.02 5.30
CA ALA A 63 -12.51 1.57 5.46
C ALA A 63 -13.89 1.00 5.85
N ASP A 64 -14.98 1.73 5.57
CA ASP A 64 -16.35 1.37 5.97
C ASP A 64 -16.88 0.14 5.24
N ALA A 65 -16.32 -0.17 4.06
CA ALA A 65 -16.65 -1.39 3.31
C ALA A 65 -16.06 -2.67 3.93
N GLY A 66 -15.34 -2.56 5.06
CA GLY A 66 -14.75 -3.69 5.77
C GLY A 66 -13.35 -3.99 5.28
N LEU A 67 -12.36 -3.35 5.91
CA LEU A 67 -10.95 -3.70 5.75
C LEU A 67 -10.71 -5.11 6.34
N ILE A 68 -10.08 -5.99 5.56
CA ILE A 68 -9.78 -7.36 5.93
C ILE A 68 -8.26 -7.53 6.05
N ASP A 69 -7.80 -8.02 7.19
CA ASP A 69 -6.42 -8.51 7.37
C ASP A 69 -6.25 -9.85 6.63
N CYS A 70 -5.27 -9.94 5.73
CA CYS A 70 -4.96 -11.18 5.02
C CYS A 70 -4.09 -12.13 5.86
N HIS A 71 -3.67 -11.72 7.05
CA HIS A 71 -2.75 -12.41 7.96
C HIS A 71 -1.48 -12.90 7.25
N THR A 72 -0.99 -12.07 6.34
CA THR A 72 0.16 -12.34 5.49
C THR A 72 1.12 -11.18 5.59
N THR A 73 2.39 -11.52 5.83
CA THR A 73 3.47 -10.57 5.89
C THR A 73 4.52 -10.89 4.84
N HIS A 74 5.09 -9.85 4.24
CA HIS A 74 6.25 -9.95 3.38
C HIS A 74 7.45 -9.29 4.06
N HIS A 75 8.63 -9.85 3.82
CA HIS A 75 9.90 -9.27 4.26
C HIS A 75 10.69 -8.88 3.02
N PHE A 76 11.15 -7.65 2.95
CA PHE A 76 12.01 -7.20 1.85
C PHE A 76 13.12 -6.27 2.33
N PRO A 77 14.28 -6.28 1.66
CA PRO A 77 15.36 -5.37 1.98
C PRO A 77 14.94 -3.92 1.67
N ILE A 78 15.26 -3.01 2.58
CA ILE A 78 15.03 -1.58 2.35
C ILE A 78 15.98 -1.10 1.24
N LEU A 79 15.43 -0.66 0.11
CA LEU A 79 16.26 -0.23 -1.02
C LEU A 79 17.09 1.01 -0.65
N PRO A 80 18.28 1.20 -1.28
CA PRO A 80 19.16 2.33 -1.01
C PRO A 80 18.48 3.71 -1.06
N ALA A 81 17.52 3.88 -1.96
CA ALA A 81 16.76 5.13 -2.11
C ALA A 81 15.97 5.54 -0.84
N TRP A 82 15.60 4.56 0.01
CA TRP A 82 14.84 4.81 1.24
C TRP A 82 15.65 4.60 2.51
N ARG A 83 16.89 4.09 2.40
CA ARG A 83 17.74 3.68 3.53
C ARG A 83 17.94 4.79 4.58
N ALA A 84 18.07 6.03 4.14
CA ALA A 84 18.29 7.19 5.01
C ALA A 84 17.12 7.49 5.97
N ARG A 85 15.93 6.94 5.70
CA ARG A 85 14.73 7.11 6.53
C ARG A 85 14.68 6.14 7.72
N TYR A 86 15.53 5.12 7.73
CA TYR A 86 15.54 4.04 8.74
C TYR A 86 16.84 4.04 9.55
N ALA A 87 16.81 3.46 10.75
CA ALA A 87 17.97 3.39 11.63
C ALA A 87 19.16 2.61 10.99
N PRO A 88 20.44 2.91 11.33
CA PRO A 88 21.62 2.32 10.68
C PRO A 88 21.76 0.79 10.77
N ASP A 89 21.09 0.14 11.71
CA ASP A 89 21.04 -1.30 11.94
C ASP A 89 19.85 -1.98 11.24
N VAL A 90 18.86 -1.22 10.80
CA VAL A 90 17.65 -1.71 10.13
C VAL A 90 17.90 -1.91 8.63
N THR A 91 17.77 -3.15 8.16
CA THR A 91 18.03 -3.52 6.75
C THR A 91 16.81 -4.05 6.01
N GLU A 92 15.77 -4.44 6.72
CA GLU A 92 14.55 -5.05 6.16
C GLU A 92 13.31 -4.30 6.65
N ASN A 93 12.26 -4.37 5.85
CA ASN A 93 10.93 -3.89 6.18
C ASN A 93 9.95 -5.06 6.17
N VAL A 94 9.08 -5.12 7.18
CA VAL A 94 7.96 -6.07 7.26
C VAL A 94 6.70 -5.39 6.71
N GLU A 95 6.06 -5.97 5.70
CA GLU A 95 4.85 -5.43 5.08
C GLU A 95 3.64 -6.30 5.41
N HIS A 96 2.64 -5.73 6.08
CA HIS A 96 1.39 -6.38 6.47
C HIS A 96 0.33 -6.19 5.37
N VAL A 97 -0.25 -7.28 4.87
CA VAL A 97 -1.18 -7.24 3.72
C VAL A 97 -2.63 -7.15 4.20
N PHE A 98 -3.33 -6.12 3.70
CA PHE A 98 -4.76 -5.92 3.89
C PHE A 98 -5.46 -5.84 2.53
N ARG A 99 -6.78 -6.06 2.54
CA ARG A 99 -7.61 -5.91 1.35
C ARG A 99 -8.96 -5.30 1.69
N ILE A 100 -9.55 -4.59 0.73
CA ILE A 100 -10.90 -4.05 0.84
C ILE A 100 -11.59 -4.08 -0.53
N ALA A 101 -12.81 -4.63 -0.53
CA ALA A 101 -13.63 -4.79 -1.73
C ALA A 101 -14.78 -3.78 -1.73
N PHE A 102 -14.99 -3.10 -2.85
CA PHE A 102 -16.13 -2.21 -3.05
C PHE A 102 -17.09 -2.77 -4.11
N ALA A 103 -18.38 -2.50 -3.99
CA ALA A 103 -19.36 -2.93 -4.99
C ALA A 103 -19.09 -2.31 -6.38
N ALA A 104 -18.59 -1.09 -6.41
CA ALA A 104 -18.15 -0.35 -7.59
C ALA A 104 -16.96 0.55 -7.21
N ARG A 105 -16.32 1.17 -8.21
CA ARG A 105 -15.17 2.07 -7.98
C ARG A 105 -15.57 3.23 -7.04
N PRO A 106 -14.99 3.35 -5.83
CA PRO A 106 -15.23 4.50 -4.97
C PRO A 106 -14.65 5.78 -5.59
N ALA A 107 -15.15 6.93 -5.16
CA ALA A 107 -14.56 8.22 -5.53
C ALA A 107 -13.17 8.35 -4.91
N ILE A 108 -12.17 8.63 -5.74
CA ILE A 108 -10.77 8.77 -5.31
C ILE A 108 -10.40 10.25 -5.24
N ARG A 109 -9.92 10.69 -4.07
CA ARG A 109 -9.21 11.95 -3.87
C ARG A 109 -7.73 11.62 -3.62
N LEU A 110 -6.96 11.64 -4.70
CA LEU A 110 -5.54 11.30 -4.66
C LEU A 110 -4.73 12.31 -3.85
N ASP A 111 -3.81 11.84 -3.02
CA ASP A 111 -2.76 12.70 -2.46
C ASP A 111 -1.72 13.03 -3.53
N LEU A 112 -1.74 14.28 -4.00
CA LEU A 112 -0.85 14.78 -5.05
C LEU A 112 0.60 15.05 -4.56
N ALA A 113 0.83 15.02 -3.24
CA ALA A 113 2.18 15.07 -2.67
C ALA A 113 2.90 13.72 -2.85
N GLU A 114 2.17 12.63 -2.68
CA GLU A 114 2.67 11.25 -2.74
C GLU A 114 2.59 10.67 -4.17
N HIS A 115 1.53 10.98 -4.91
CA HIS A 115 1.17 10.31 -6.16
C HIS A 115 0.89 11.29 -7.33
N LEU A 116 1.08 10.79 -8.55
CA LEU A 116 0.88 11.56 -9.79
C LEU A 116 -0.47 11.26 -10.46
N GLU A 117 -0.86 10.00 -10.48
CA GLU A 117 -2.08 9.52 -11.11
C GLU A 117 -2.51 8.18 -10.46
N TYR A 118 -3.75 7.77 -10.74
CA TYR A 118 -4.25 6.45 -10.39
C TYR A 118 -4.94 5.80 -11.59
N ARG A 119 -5.03 4.47 -11.57
CA ARG A 119 -5.73 3.67 -12.58
C ARG A 119 -6.54 2.57 -11.91
N TRP A 120 -7.68 2.26 -12.50
CA TRP A 120 -8.41 1.03 -12.24
C TRP A 120 -8.10 0.06 -13.36
N LEU A 121 -7.57 -1.11 -13.02
CA LEU A 121 -7.14 -2.13 -13.97
C LEU A 121 -7.71 -3.48 -13.57
N ASP A 122 -7.96 -4.37 -14.51
CA ASP A 122 -8.25 -5.76 -14.14
C ASP A 122 -7.07 -6.36 -13.35
N ARG A 123 -7.36 -7.43 -12.60
CA ARG A 123 -6.38 -8.12 -11.75
C ARG A 123 -5.07 -8.47 -12.47
N ALA A 124 -5.13 -8.92 -13.72
CA ALA A 124 -3.93 -9.35 -14.44
C ALA A 124 -3.07 -8.14 -14.82
N ALA A 125 -3.68 -7.11 -15.41
CA ALA A 125 -2.99 -5.87 -15.77
C ALA A 125 -2.45 -5.12 -14.54
N ALA A 126 -3.17 -5.13 -13.42
CA ALA A 126 -2.70 -4.53 -12.16
C ALA A 126 -1.47 -5.27 -11.60
N ALA A 127 -1.51 -6.61 -11.60
CA ALA A 127 -0.40 -7.43 -11.15
C ALA A 127 0.85 -7.24 -12.03
N ASP A 128 0.69 -7.10 -13.34
CA ASP A 128 1.79 -6.86 -14.27
C ASP A 128 2.35 -5.44 -14.18
N LEU A 129 1.50 -4.45 -13.85
CA LEU A 129 1.92 -3.07 -13.65
C LEU A 129 2.66 -2.85 -12.31
N ALA A 130 2.34 -3.63 -11.27
CA ALA A 130 2.93 -3.47 -9.94
C ALA A 130 4.47 -3.60 -9.97
N THR A 131 5.16 -2.56 -9.52
CA THR A 131 6.63 -2.50 -9.55
C THR A 131 7.25 -3.43 -8.50
N SER A 132 6.67 -3.49 -7.29
CA SER A 132 7.10 -4.44 -6.26
C SER A 132 6.55 -5.85 -6.52
N HIS A 133 7.39 -6.87 -6.35
CA HIS A 133 6.94 -8.26 -6.43
C HIS A 133 5.96 -8.61 -5.31
N THR A 134 6.13 -8.07 -4.10
CA THR A 134 5.24 -8.31 -2.96
C THR A 134 3.82 -7.86 -3.25
N ASN A 135 3.69 -6.69 -3.88
CA ASN A 135 2.41 -6.15 -4.29
C ASN A 135 1.77 -6.97 -5.42
N ARG A 136 2.55 -7.36 -6.44
CA ARG A 136 2.10 -8.23 -7.53
C ARG A 136 1.57 -9.57 -7.00
N ASP A 137 2.31 -10.20 -6.09
CA ASP A 137 1.93 -11.50 -5.52
C ASP A 137 0.67 -11.37 -4.66
N ALA A 138 0.54 -10.27 -3.89
CA ALA A 138 -0.67 -9.99 -3.12
C ALA A 138 -1.90 -9.78 -4.00
N ILE A 139 -1.79 -9.01 -5.10
CA ILE A 139 -2.89 -8.84 -6.09
C ILE A 139 -3.32 -10.22 -6.64
N ARG A 140 -2.34 -11.06 -7.01
CA ARG A 140 -2.61 -12.41 -7.51
C ARG A 140 -3.25 -13.30 -6.45
N ALA A 141 -2.92 -13.17 -5.17
CA ALA A 141 -3.45 -14.02 -4.12
C ALA A 141 -4.86 -13.62 -3.66
N TYR A 142 -5.16 -12.33 -3.55
CA TYR A 142 -6.29 -11.85 -2.75
C TYR A 142 -7.40 -11.11 -3.51
N VAL A 143 -7.18 -10.80 -4.79
CA VAL A 143 -8.19 -10.20 -5.66
C VAL A 143 -8.82 -11.29 -6.51
N SER A 144 -10.15 -11.32 -6.57
CA SER A 144 -10.96 -12.31 -7.30
C SER A 144 -11.80 -11.65 -8.38
#